data_AF-A0A0C3SEV1-F1
#
_entry.id   AF-A0A0C3SEV1-F1
#
_cell.length_a   1.000
_cell.length_b   1.000
_cell.length_c   1.000
_cell.angle_alpha   90.00
_cell.angle_beta   90.00
_cell.angle_gamma   90.00
#
_symmetry.space_group_name_H-M   'P 1'
#
loop_
_entity.id
_entity.type
_entity.pdbx_description
1 polymer ?
#
loop_
_entity_poly.entity_id
_entity_poly.type
_entity_poly.pdbx_seq_one_letter_code
_entity_poly.pdbx_strand_id
1 'polypeptide(L)'
;MSTVEDIATAPPESAPDEKSADFRVYRPPQASANESSPGSSRELPESFFVPSAADLKAAQDSLSVRTHTLMNAPLRTQAMRDADTKVKMQKYPTTTIRVRFTDRTQLEKTFPSTDKIRSVYAFVRNSLREDVKPIKFVLYQTPPKRELKVSDPKVRDLSLFQLQLSPASVLHLKFEDDALNHVDVPAPLDLTILERVEDLPVPPPPQEPSQPEPSENKPKKSISSNSSSKSKAVPRWLKLNSSRYLVLHLTVSDRDGLTVNPR
;
A
#
# COMPACT_ATOMS: atom_id res chain seq x y z
N MET A 1 -70.50 -6.25 -15.95
CA MET A 1 -69.81 -7.19 -16.86
C MET A 1 -68.50 -6.52 -17.23
N SER A 2 -67.45 -6.76 -16.45
CA SER A 2 -66.34 -7.69 -16.78
C SER A 2 -65.66 -7.23 -18.08
N THR A 3 -64.40 -6.81 -18.09
CA THR A 3 -63.25 -7.70 -17.84
C THR A 3 -61.97 -6.89 -17.52
N VAL A 4 -61.17 -7.52 -16.66
CA VAL A 4 -59.83 -7.20 -16.17
C VAL A 4 -58.76 -7.12 -17.27
N GLU A 5 -57.84 -6.15 -17.18
CA GLU A 5 -56.56 -6.19 -17.91
C GLU A 5 -55.46 -6.70 -16.99
N ASP A 6 -54.77 -7.73 -17.49
CA ASP A 6 -53.81 -8.56 -16.80
C ASP A 6 -52.39 -7.97 -16.85
N ILE A 7 -51.68 -8.12 -15.73
CA ILE A 7 -50.30 -7.68 -15.50
C ILE A 7 -49.36 -8.80 -15.96
N ALA A 8 -48.56 -8.56 -17.00
CA ALA A 8 -47.45 -9.44 -17.37
C ALA A 8 -46.13 -8.87 -16.87
N THR A 9 -45.83 -9.17 -15.61
CA THR A 9 -44.51 -9.04 -14.99
C THR A 9 -43.56 -10.06 -15.60
N ALA A 10 -42.49 -9.59 -16.24
CA ALA A 10 -41.36 -10.42 -16.63
C ALA A 10 -40.48 -10.74 -15.39
N PRO A 11 -40.01 -11.98 -15.22
CA PRO A 11 -39.23 -12.40 -14.06
C PRO A 11 -37.76 -11.95 -14.16
N PRO A 12 -37.13 -11.47 -13.08
CA PRO A 12 -35.68 -11.29 -13.06
C PRO A 12 -34.99 -12.64 -12.88
N GLU A 13 -34.28 -13.03 -13.93
CA GLU A 13 -33.25 -14.08 -13.94
C GLU A 13 -32.21 -13.79 -12.86
N SER A 14 -32.27 -14.57 -11.78
CA SER A 14 -31.37 -14.46 -10.63
C SER A 14 -30.19 -15.40 -10.87
N ALA A 15 -29.08 -14.83 -11.34
CA ALA A 15 -27.78 -15.48 -11.20
C ALA A 15 -27.46 -15.62 -9.70
N PRO A 16 -26.94 -16.77 -9.23
CA PRO A 16 -26.50 -16.89 -7.86
C PRO A 16 -25.22 -16.08 -7.67
N ASP A 17 -25.33 -14.92 -7.02
CA ASP A 17 -24.19 -14.24 -6.41
C ASP A 17 -23.56 -15.21 -5.40
N GLU A 18 -22.45 -15.83 -5.78
CA GLU A 18 -21.51 -16.48 -4.86
C GLU A 18 -21.07 -15.43 -3.83
N LYS A 19 -21.72 -15.45 -2.66
CA LYS A 19 -21.21 -14.78 -1.47
C LYS A 19 -19.92 -15.48 -1.06
N SER A 20 -18.82 -15.09 -1.71
CA SER A 20 -17.46 -15.36 -1.27
C SER A 20 -17.38 -15.14 0.24
N ALA A 21 -16.92 -16.15 0.97
CA ALA A 21 -16.95 -16.21 2.43
C ALA A 21 -16.62 -14.86 3.08
N ASP A 22 -17.47 -14.41 4.00
CA ASP A 22 -17.37 -13.11 4.69
C ASP A 22 -16.03 -12.88 5.42
N PHE A 23 -15.23 -13.93 5.60
CA PHE A 23 -13.92 -13.92 6.26
C PHE A 23 -13.07 -15.12 5.81
N ARG A 24 -11.76 -15.04 6.03
CA ARG A 24 -10.77 -16.09 5.76
C ARG A 24 -9.98 -16.42 7.02
N VAL A 25 -9.49 -17.65 7.11
CA VAL A 25 -8.65 -18.10 8.23
C VAL A 25 -7.39 -18.72 7.66
N TYR A 26 -6.23 -18.24 8.10
CA TYR A 26 -4.94 -18.72 7.61
C TYR A 26 -4.18 -19.45 8.71
N ARG A 27 -3.52 -20.55 8.32
CA ARG A 27 -2.61 -21.29 9.20
C ARG A 27 -1.41 -20.44 9.61
N PRO A 28 -0.80 -20.76 10.77
CA PRO A 28 0.53 -20.30 11.11
C PRO A 28 1.51 -20.55 9.95
N PRO A 29 2.36 -19.57 9.58
CA PRO A 29 3.38 -19.78 8.55
C PRO A 29 4.26 -20.98 8.90
N GLN A 30 4.24 -22.01 8.06
CA GLN A 30 5.11 -23.17 8.20
C GLN A 30 6.52 -22.78 7.74
N ALA A 31 7.53 -22.95 8.59
CA ALA A 31 8.91 -22.51 8.31
C ALA A 31 9.49 -23.13 7.02
N SER A 32 9.08 -24.35 6.68
CA SER A 32 9.53 -25.08 5.47
C SER A 32 8.94 -24.55 4.16
N ALA A 33 7.80 -23.85 4.18
CA ALA A 33 7.24 -23.22 2.98
C ALA A 33 7.99 -21.95 2.57
N ASN A 34 8.87 -21.42 3.44
CA ASN A 34 9.64 -20.20 3.19
C ASN A 34 11.02 -20.44 2.57
N GLU A 35 11.62 -21.62 2.71
CA GLU A 35 12.95 -21.89 2.12
C GLU A 35 12.88 -22.05 0.59
N SER A 36 11.78 -22.60 0.07
CA SER A 36 11.50 -22.69 -1.38
C SER A 36 10.65 -21.53 -1.90
N SER A 37 10.38 -20.51 -1.08
CA SER A 37 9.66 -19.33 -1.53
C SER A 37 10.58 -18.52 -2.45
N PRO A 38 10.13 -18.09 -3.64
CA PRO A 38 10.95 -17.30 -4.56
C PRO A 38 11.28 -15.89 -4.03
N GLY A 39 10.86 -15.57 -2.80
CA GLY A 39 11.23 -14.37 -2.03
C GLY A 39 12.23 -14.63 -0.89
N SER A 40 12.77 -15.85 -0.72
CA SER A 40 14.02 -16.02 0.02
C SER A 40 15.05 -15.10 -0.64
N SER A 41 15.65 -14.22 0.13
CA SER A 41 16.36 -13.02 -0.33
C SER A 41 17.39 -13.35 -1.41
N ARG A 42 17.00 -13.26 -2.68
CA ARG A 42 17.92 -13.35 -3.81
C ARG A 42 18.89 -12.18 -3.64
N GLU A 43 20.18 -12.48 -3.59
CA GLU A 43 21.23 -11.47 -3.48
C GLU A 43 21.11 -10.54 -4.69
N LEU A 44 20.74 -9.28 -4.40
CA LEU A 44 20.61 -8.27 -5.43
C LEU A 44 22.02 -7.85 -5.89
N PRO A 45 22.24 -7.62 -7.19
CA PRO A 45 23.53 -7.13 -7.67
C PRO A 45 23.90 -5.80 -7.03
N GLU A 46 25.20 -5.58 -6.76
CA GLU A 46 25.70 -4.33 -6.15
C GLU A 46 25.26 -3.07 -6.90
N SER A 47 25.12 -3.15 -8.23
CA SER A 47 24.66 -2.04 -9.07
C SER A 47 23.26 -1.54 -8.74
N PHE A 48 22.41 -2.35 -8.09
CA PHE A 48 21.10 -1.92 -7.61
C PHE A 48 21.20 -0.86 -6.51
N PHE A 49 22.25 -0.93 -5.69
CA PHE A 49 22.49 0.00 -4.58
C PHE A 49 23.24 1.26 -5.02
N VAL A 50 23.79 1.28 -6.23
CA VAL A 50 24.44 2.46 -6.81
C VAL A 50 23.38 3.36 -7.45
N PRO A 51 23.15 4.60 -6.94
CA PRO A 51 22.12 5.47 -7.48
C PRO A 51 22.35 5.82 -8.95
N SER A 52 21.31 5.67 -9.77
CA SER A 52 21.30 6.11 -11.16
C SER A 52 21.20 7.64 -11.25
N ALA A 53 21.61 8.23 -12.38
CA ALA A 53 21.34 9.63 -12.68
C ALA A 53 19.84 9.97 -12.63
N ALA A 54 18.96 9.01 -12.96
CA ALA A 54 17.52 9.17 -12.83
C ALA A 54 17.09 9.28 -11.36
N ASP A 55 17.69 8.50 -10.46
CA ASP A 55 17.40 8.53 -9.02
C ASP A 55 17.89 9.84 -8.41
N LEU A 56 19.08 10.31 -8.80
CA LEU A 56 19.61 11.60 -8.36
C LEU A 56 18.72 12.75 -8.80
N LYS A 57 18.19 12.70 -10.03
CA LYS A 57 17.24 13.69 -10.52
C LYS A 57 15.93 13.65 -9.71
N ALA A 58 15.35 12.47 -9.50
CA ALA A 58 14.14 12.31 -8.70
C ALA A 58 14.33 12.79 -7.24
N ALA A 59 15.49 12.52 -6.66
CA ALA A 59 15.86 13.00 -5.33
C ALA A 59 15.94 14.53 -5.30
N GLN A 60 16.60 15.17 -6.27
CA GLN A 60 16.67 16.62 -6.39
C GLN A 60 15.29 17.25 -6.59
N ASP A 61 14.44 16.66 -7.43
CA ASP A 61 13.07 17.10 -7.64
C ASP A 61 12.26 17.00 -6.34
N SER A 62 12.37 15.90 -5.59
CA SER A 62 11.70 15.74 -4.29
C SER A 62 12.14 16.78 -3.26
N LEU A 63 13.43 17.13 -3.24
CA LEU A 63 13.99 18.17 -2.37
C LEU A 63 13.43 19.52 -2.78
N SER A 64 13.45 19.85 -4.07
CA SER A 64 12.92 21.11 -4.58
C SER A 64 11.44 21.29 -4.22
N VAL A 65 10.62 20.24 -4.38
CA VAL A 65 9.20 20.24 -4.01
C VAL A 65 9.04 20.41 -2.49
N ARG A 66 9.85 19.72 -1.68
CA ARG A 66 9.81 19.87 -0.21
C ARG A 66 10.16 21.29 0.23
N THR A 67 11.24 21.86 -0.32
CA THR A 67 11.67 23.24 -0.01
C THR A 67 10.60 24.23 -0.43
N HIS A 68 10.09 24.11 -1.66
CA HIS A 68 9.00 24.95 -2.14
C HIS A 68 7.75 24.82 -1.25
N THR A 69 7.38 23.60 -0.85
CA THR A 69 6.23 23.37 0.03
C THR A 69 6.43 24.00 1.39
N LEU A 70 7.64 23.97 1.98
CA LEU A 70 7.92 24.56 3.28
C LEU A 70 8.00 26.09 3.23
N MET A 71 8.57 26.66 2.17
CA MET A 71 8.71 28.11 2.01
C MET A 71 7.39 28.77 1.61
N ASN A 72 6.58 28.10 0.80
CA ASN A 72 5.35 28.66 0.21
C ASN A 72 4.09 27.93 0.71
N ALA A 73 4.12 27.30 1.89
CA ALA A 73 2.97 26.59 2.44
C ALA A 73 1.77 27.54 2.66
N PRO A 74 0.60 27.30 2.04
CA PRO A 74 -0.60 28.07 2.36
C PRO A 74 -1.11 27.72 3.75
N LEU A 75 -1.82 28.65 4.39
CA LEU A 75 -2.48 28.40 5.68
C LEU A 75 -3.49 27.25 5.53
N ARG A 76 -3.31 26.18 6.32
CA ARG A 76 -4.26 25.06 6.35
C ARG A 76 -5.51 25.40 7.16
N THR A 77 -6.57 25.78 6.46
CA THR A 77 -7.89 26.01 7.06
C THR A 77 -8.55 24.69 7.50
N GLN A 78 -9.56 24.79 8.36
CA GLN A 78 -10.35 23.64 8.77
C GLN A 78 -11.06 22.98 7.57
N ALA A 79 -11.65 23.77 6.68
CA ALA A 79 -12.29 23.28 5.46
C ALA A 79 -11.34 22.44 4.59
N MET A 80 -10.07 22.85 4.46
CA MET A 80 -9.06 22.07 3.74
C MET A 80 -8.76 20.74 4.44
N ARG A 81 -8.65 20.72 5.78
CA ARG A 81 -8.42 19.49 6.56
C ARG A 81 -9.59 18.51 6.46
N ASP A 82 -10.81 19.01 6.50
CA ASP A 82 -12.02 18.19 6.42
C ASP A 82 -12.21 17.63 5.01
N ALA A 83 -11.92 18.43 3.97
CA ALA A 83 -11.90 17.97 2.58
C ALA A 83 -10.84 16.88 2.35
N ASP A 84 -9.60 17.07 2.83
CA ASP A 84 -8.53 16.07 2.73
C ASP A 84 -8.93 14.75 3.41
N THR A 85 -9.58 14.83 4.57
CA THR A 85 -10.07 13.66 5.32
C THR A 85 -11.18 12.94 4.56
N LYS A 86 -12.12 13.68 3.97
CA LYS A 86 -13.19 13.11 3.14
C LYS A 86 -12.64 12.41 1.90
N VAL A 87 -11.68 13.02 1.20
CA VAL A 87 -11.03 12.40 0.03
C VAL A 87 -10.31 11.11 0.41
N LYS A 88 -9.58 11.09 1.54
CA LYS A 88 -8.92 9.87 2.03
C LYS A 88 -9.92 8.76 2.38
N MET A 89 -11.03 9.11 3.02
CA MET A 89 -12.09 8.16 3.37
C MET A 89 -12.78 7.60 2.11
N GLN A 90 -13.00 8.44 1.09
CA GLN A 90 -13.53 8.00 -0.20
C GLN A 90 -12.56 7.12 -0.98
N LYS A 91 -11.25 7.37 -0.84
CA LYS A 91 -10.21 6.53 -1.46
C LYS A 91 -10.19 5.11 -0.90
N TYR A 92 -10.52 4.95 0.39
CA TYR A 92 -10.50 3.67 1.10
C TYR A 92 -11.82 3.44 1.85
N PRO A 93 -12.92 3.11 1.13
CA PRO A 93 -14.23 2.91 1.75
C PRO A 93 -14.31 1.64 2.60
N THR A 94 -13.44 0.67 2.34
CA THR A 94 -13.33 -0.59 3.08
C THR A 94 -11.95 -0.73 3.74
N THR A 95 -11.90 -1.53 4.80
CA THR A 95 -10.72 -1.82 5.61
C THR A 95 -10.60 -3.31 5.87
N THR A 96 -9.46 -3.90 5.52
CA THR A 96 -9.16 -5.31 5.80
C THR A 96 -8.48 -5.44 7.16
N ILE A 97 -9.06 -6.20 8.09
CA ILE A 97 -8.48 -6.45 9.41
C ILE A 97 -8.02 -7.91 9.50
N ARG A 98 -6.77 -8.11 9.89
CA ARG A 98 -6.18 -9.41 10.18
C ARG A 98 -5.93 -9.52 11.68
N VAL A 99 -6.59 -10.45 12.35
CA VAL A 99 -6.39 -10.70 13.78
C VAL A 99 -5.48 -11.90 13.94
N ARG A 100 -4.31 -11.69 14.54
CA ARG A 100 -3.30 -12.70 14.80
C ARG A 100 -3.39 -13.20 16.23
N PHE A 101 -3.51 -14.52 16.37
CA PHE A 101 -3.47 -15.23 17.64
C PHE A 101 -2.01 -15.53 18.06
N THR A 102 -1.82 -16.04 19.27
CA THR A 102 -0.51 -16.34 19.87
C THR A 102 0.19 -17.51 19.18
N ASP A 103 -0.57 -18.48 18.70
CA ASP A 103 -0.13 -19.59 17.82
C ASP A 103 0.22 -19.13 16.39
N ARG A 104 0.04 -17.84 16.08
CA ARG A 104 0.23 -17.20 14.77
C ARG A 104 -0.85 -17.50 13.73
N THR A 105 -1.95 -18.16 14.10
CA THR A 105 -3.15 -18.28 13.26
C THR A 105 -3.71 -16.88 12.97
N GLN A 106 -4.22 -16.66 11.75
CA GLN A 106 -4.73 -15.34 11.34
C GLN A 106 -6.18 -15.42 10.87
N LEU A 107 -7.02 -14.55 11.41
CA LEU A 107 -8.39 -14.35 10.97
C LEU A 107 -8.49 -13.04 10.17
N GLU A 108 -8.86 -13.12 8.90
CA GLU A 108 -8.97 -11.98 7.99
C GLU A 108 -10.43 -11.69 7.66
N LYS A 109 -10.83 -10.42 7.83
CA LYS A 109 -12.16 -9.95 7.40
C LYS A 109 -12.11 -8.52 6.91
N THR A 110 -12.93 -8.21 5.91
CA THR A 110 -13.12 -6.86 5.39
C THR A 110 -14.31 -6.20 6.10
N PHE A 111 -14.11 -4.96 6.56
CA PHE A 111 -15.10 -4.13 7.22
C PHE A 111 -15.26 -2.79 6.48
N PRO A 112 -16.41 -2.11 6.58
CA PRO A 112 -16.51 -0.72 6.17
C PRO A 112 -15.53 0.17 6.97
N SER A 113 -14.87 1.13 6.34
CA SER A 113 -13.93 2.03 7.04
C SER A 113 -14.62 2.95 8.06
N THR A 114 -15.94 3.10 7.95
CA THR A 114 -16.82 3.84 8.86
C THR A 114 -17.20 3.07 10.12
N ASP A 115 -17.01 1.74 10.15
CA ASP A 115 -17.35 0.89 11.28
C ASP A 115 -16.51 1.23 12.52
N LYS A 116 -17.01 0.83 13.69
CA LYS A 116 -16.31 1.02 14.98
C LYS A 116 -15.55 -0.25 15.35
N ILE A 117 -14.57 -0.11 16.25
CA ILE A 117 -13.78 -1.26 16.74
C ILE A 117 -14.66 -2.37 17.35
N ARG A 118 -15.85 -2.02 17.87
CA ARG A 118 -16.81 -2.98 18.45
C ARG A 118 -17.21 -4.08 17.45
N SER A 119 -17.32 -3.75 16.16
CA SER A 119 -17.68 -4.72 15.10
C SER A 119 -16.59 -5.78 14.95
N VAL A 120 -15.31 -5.39 15.04
CA VAL A 120 -14.16 -6.29 15.00
C VAL A 120 -14.16 -7.21 16.23
N TYR A 121 -14.40 -6.65 17.42
CA TYR A 121 -14.51 -7.43 18.65
C TYR A 121 -15.67 -8.43 18.64
N ALA A 122 -16.83 -8.04 18.11
CA ALA A 122 -17.98 -8.92 17.97
C ALA A 122 -17.68 -10.06 17.00
N PHE A 123 -17.05 -9.75 15.86
CA PHE A 123 -16.59 -10.76 14.90
C PHE A 123 -15.64 -11.76 15.55
N VAL A 124 -14.58 -11.29 16.20
CA VAL A 124 -13.61 -12.17 16.87
C VAL A 124 -14.31 -13.03 17.93
N ARG A 125 -15.17 -12.46 18.79
CA ARG A 125 -15.93 -13.24 19.79
C ARG A 125 -16.77 -14.34 19.16
N ASN A 126 -17.46 -14.03 18.07
CA ASN A 126 -18.31 -15.02 17.38
C ASN A 126 -17.49 -16.12 16.73
N SER A 127 -16.20 -15.88 16.47
CA SER A 127 -15.28 -16.89 15.93
C SER A 127 -14.63 -17.80 16.98
N LEU A 128 -14.76 -17.47 18.27
CA LEU A 128 -14.22 -18.30 19.36
C LEU A 128 -15.16 -19.46 19.69
N ARG A 129 -14.60 -20.51 20.29
CA ARG A 129 -15.38 -21.61 20.90
C ARG A 129 -16.25 -21.10 22.06
N GLU A 130 -17.38 -21.76 22.30
CA GLU A 130 -18.37 -21.37 23.32
C GLU A 130 -17.78 -21.27 24.74
N ASP A 131 -16.81 -22.11 25.09
CA ASP A 131 -16.13 -22.12 26.38
C ASP A 131 -15.23 -20.90 26.61
N VAL A 132 -14.65 -20.34 25.53
CA VAL A 132 -13.71 -19.22 25.60
C VAL A 132 -14.37 -17.86 25.33
N LYS A 133 -15.56 -17.83 24.71
CA LYS A 133 -16.37 -16.60 24.52
C LYS A 133 -16.55 -15.71 25.76
N PRO A 134 -16.79 -16.23 26.99
CA PRO A 134 -16.95 -15.37 28.17
C PRO A 134 -15.62 -14.73 28.64
N ILE A 135 -14.48 -15.25 28.21
CA ILE A 135 -13.16 -14.74 28.59
C ILE A 135 -12.90 -13.43 27.85
N LYS A 136 -12.53 -12.38 28.58
CA LYS A 136 -12.23 -11.09 27.97
C LYS A 136 -10.89 -11.14 27.26
N PHE A 137 -10.77 -10.38 26.19
CA PHE A 137 -9.52 -10.20 25.45
C PHE A 137 -9.37 -8.76 24.99
N VAL A 138 -8.14 -8.41 24.61
CA VAL A 138 -7.76 -7.09 24.09
C VAL A 138 -7.09 -7.26 22.73
N LEU A 139 -7.49 -6.42 21.78
CA LEU A 139 -6.82 -6.29 20.49
C LEU A 139 -5.78 -5.16 20.59
N TYR A 140 -4.59 -5.37 20.06
CA TYR A 140 -3.51 -4.39 20.13
C TYR A 140 -2.63 -4.37 18.87
N GLN A 141 -1.92 -3.26 18.65
CA GLN A 141 -0.90 -3.10 17.62
C GLN A 141 0.49 -3.03 18.25
N THR A 142 1.53 -3.46 17.52
CA THR A 142 2.94 -3.38 17.93
C THR A 142 3.83 -3.34 16.69
N PRO A 143 4.96 -2.57 16.66
CA PRO A 143 5.42 -1.55 17.64
C PRO A 143 5.07 -0.09 17.23
N PRO A 144 4.80 0.85 18.16
CA PRO A 144 4.71 0.71 19.61
C PRO A 144 3.42 0.03 20.08
N LYS A 145 3.40 -0.50 21.32
CA LYS A 145 2.24 -1.19 21.87
C LYS A 145 1.06 -0.22 22.05
N ARG A 146 0.01 -0.39 21.25
CA ARG A 146 -1.25 0.38 21.34
C ARG A 146 -2.43 -0.57 21.55
N GLU A 147 -3.05 -0.51 22.71
CA GLU A 147 -4.23 -1.32 23.05
C GLU A 147 -5.53 -0.65 22.58
N LEU A 148 -6.41 -1.39 21.91
CA LEU A 148 -7.66 -0.90 21.33
C LEU A 148 -8.87 -1.33 22.18
N LYS A 149 -8.91 -0.93 23.45
CA LYS A 149 -9.95 -1.34 24.40
C LYS A 149 -11.32 -0.78 24.04
N VAL A 150 -12.36 -1.62 24.04
CA VAL A 150 -13.76 -1.19 23.85
C VAL A 150 -14.27 -0.31 25.00
N SER A 151 -13.61 -0.36 26.16
CA SER A 151 -13.94 0.49 27.31
C SER A 151 -13.42 1.92 27.21
N ASP A 152 -12.43 2.20 26.34
CA ASP A 152 -11.88 3.55 26.17
C ASP A 152 -12.75 4.35 25.17
N PRO A 153 -13.38 5.47 25.57
CA PRO A 153 -14.15 6.32 24.66
C PRO A 153 -13.34 6.81 23.45
N LYS A 154 -12.04 7.04 23.65
CA LYS A 154 -11.12 7.48 22.58
C LYS A 154 -10.90 6.40 21.51
N VAL A 155 -11.25 5.15 21.81
CA VAL A 155 -11.17 4.04 20.84
C VAL A 155 -12.55 3.64 20.36
N ARG A 156 -13.51 3.47 21.28
CA ARG A 156 -14.85 2.94 20.99
C ARG A 156 -15.65 3.84 20.07
N ASP A 157 -15.53 5.16 20.23
CA ASP A 157 -16.36 6.13 19.52
C ASP A 157 -15.74 6.54 18.16
N LEU A 158 -14.52 6.08 17.86
CA LEU A 158 -13.83 6.33 16.59
C LEU A 158 -14.10 5.23 15.55
N SER A 159 -14.14 5.60 14.28
CA SER A 159 -14.21 4.64 13.17
C SER A 159 -12.86 3.95 12.93
N LEU A 160 -12.86 2.82 12.20
CA LEU A 160 -11.63 2.13 11.79
C LEU A 160 -10.68 3.06 11.01
N PHE A 161 -11.23 3.94 10.17
CA PHE A 161 -10.47 4.99 9.50
C PHE A 161 -9.82 5.98 10.49
N GLN A 162 -10.60 6.51 11.44
CA GLN A 162 -10.10 7.45 12.45
C GLN A 162 -9.07 6.82 13.39
N LEU A 163 -9.18 5.51 13.64
CA LEU A 163 -8.20 4.73 14.39
C LEU A 163 -6.92 4.44 13.62
N GLN A 164 -6.82 4.88 12.35
CA GLN A 164 -5.71 4.61 11.44
C GLN A 164 -5.54 3.10 11.14
N LEU A 165 -6.65 2.37 11.10
CA LEU A 165 -6.66 0.94 10.74
C LEU A 165 -6.93 0.72 9.24
N SER A 166 -7.45 1.72 8.55
CA SER A 166 -7.71 1.72 7.11
C SER A 166 -6.44 2.04 6.31
N PRO A 167 -6.21 1.40 5.14
CA PRO A 167 -7.07 0.44 4.43
C PRO A 167 -6.86 -1.02 4.83
N ALA A 168 -5.77 -1.34 5.52
CA ALA A 168 -5.51 -2.67 6.03
C ALA A 168 -4.70 -2.59 7.31
N SER A 169 -4.97 -3.48 8.26
CA SER A 169 -4.22 -3.54 9.53
C SER A 169 -4.16 -4.94 10.12
N VAL A 170 -3.02 -5.23 10.75
CA VAL A 170 -2.83 -6.44 11.56
C VAL A 170 -2.99 -6.07 13.03
N LEU A 171 -3.87 -6.77 13.71
CA LEU A 171 -4.10 -6.67 15.15
C LEU A 171 -3.66 -7.97 15.81
N HIS A 172 -3.06 -7.87 16.98
CA HIS A 172 -2.74 -9.01 17.81
C HIS A 172 -3.80 -9.15 18.89
N LEU A 173 -4.13 -10.39 19.24
CA LEU A 173 -5.06 -10.70 20.31
C LEU A 173 -4.29 -11.13 21.57
N LYS A 174 -4.75 -10.64 22.73
CA LYS A 174 -4.32 -11.13 24.04
C LYS A 174 -5.56 -11.40 24.90
N PHE A 175 -5.69 -12.60 25.45
CA PHE A 175 -6.70 -12.94 26.44
C PHE A 175 -6.34 -12.39 27.83
N GLU A 176 -7.35 -12.12 28.67
CA GLU A 176 -7.16 -11.78 30.08
C GLU A 176 -6.67 -13.01 30.87
N ASP A 177 -7.10 -14.21 30.47
CA ASP A 177 -6.53 -15.46 30.95
C ASP A 177 -5.17 -15.71 30.28
N ASP A 178 -4.10 -15.70 31.09
CA ASP A 178 -2.74 -15.90 30.59
C ASP A 178 -2.47 -17.34 30.13
N ALA A 179 -3.25 -18.33 30.57
CA ALA A 179 -3.10 -19.72 30.10
C ALA A 179 -3.37 -19.86 28.59
N LEU A 180 -4.21 -19.00 28.02
CA LEU A 180 -4.54 -18.98 26.58
C LEU A 180 -3.52 -18.19 25.75
N ASN A 181 -2.57 -17.51 26.38
CA ASN A 181 -1.64 -16.61 25.69
C ASN A 181 -0.31 -17.28 25.29
N HIS A 182 -0.12 -18.56 25.63
CA HIS A 182 1.07 -19.32 25.26
C HIS A 182 1.09 -19.64 23.76
N VAL A 183 2.30 -19.78 23.18
CA VAL A 183 2.50 -20.06 21.75
C VAL A 183 2.09 -21.50 21.39
N ASP A 184 2.21 -22.42 22.35
CA ASP A 184 1.88 -23.83 22.19
C ASP A 184 0.38 -24.12 22.29
N VAL A 185 -0.41 -23.14 22.70
CA VAL A 185 -1.86 -23.26 22.82
C VAL A 185 -2.48 -22.83 21.49
N PRO A 186 -3.20 -23.72 20.78
CA PRO A 186 -3.83 -23.38 19.51
C PRO A 186 -4.91 -22.32 19.71
N ALA A 187 -5.16 -21.52 18.67
CA ALA A 187 -6.20 -20.52 18.69
C ALA A 187 -7.56 -21.19 19.02
N PRO A 188 -8.28 -20.72 20.06
CA PRO A 188 -9.53 -21.31 20.50
C PRO A 188 -10.69 -20.90 19.59
N LEU A 189 -10.56 -21.22 18.30
CA LEU A 189 -11.54 -20.98 17.25
C LEU A 189 -12.59 -22.08 17.21
N ASP A 190 -13.81 -21.73 16.83
CA ASP A 190 -14.89 -22.71 16.63
C ASP A 190 -14.52 -23.74 15.55
N LEU A 191 -15.03 -24.97 15.69
CA LEU A 191 -14.71 -26.09 14.80
C LEU A 191 -15.09 -25.79 13.34
N THR A 192 -16.24 -25.15 13.14
CA THR A 192 -16.72 -24.74 11.81
C THR A 192 -15.76 -23.78 11.10
N ILE A 193 -15.02 -22.99 11.86
CA ILE A 193 -14.04 -22.02 11.36
C ILE A 193 -12.71 -22.71 11.06
N LEU A 194 -12.32 -23.65 11.92
CA LEU A 194 -11.12 -24.47 11.72
C LEU A 194 -11.18 -25.33 10.45
N GLU A 195 -12.37 -25.78 10.05
CA GLU A 195 -12.57 -26.52 8.79
C GLU A 195 -12.30 -25.68 7.53
N ARG A 196 -12.41 -24.35 7.63
CA ARG A 196 -12.19 -23.39 6.53
C ARG A 196 -10.76 -22.84 6.49
N VAL A 197 -9.85 -23.43 7.25
CA VAL A 197 -8.48 -22.93 7.39
C VAL A 197 -7.67 -23.24 6.13
N GLU A 198 -7.16 -22.20 5.51
CA GLU A 198 -6.33 -22.24 4.32
C GLU A 198 -4.87 -21.90 4.65
N ASP A 199 -3.95 -22.26 3.76
CA ASP A 199 -2.54 -21.85 3.88
C ASP A 199 -2.35 -20.44 3.30
N LEU A 200 -1.36 -19.70 3.80
CA LEU A 200 -1.02 -18.39 3.24
C LEU A 200 -0.58 -18.55 1.78
N PRO A 201 -1.03 -17.67 0.87
CA PRO A 201 -0.64 -17.75 -0.54
C PRO A 201 0.86 -17.54 -0.70
N VAL A 202 1.50 -18.39 -1.50
CA VAL A 202 2.92 -18.23 -1.87
C VAL A 202 3.06 -17.01 -2.78
N PRO A 203 3.98 -16.08 -2.50
CA PRO A 203 4.20 -14.93 -3.36
C PRO A 203 4.61 -15.38 -4.77
N PRO A 204 4.14 -14.70 -5.83
CA PRO A 204 4.55 -15.02 -7.19
C PRO A 204 6.08 -14.84 -7.35
N PRO A 205 6.72 -15.62 -8.23
CA PRO A 205 8.14 -15.46 -8.50
C PRO A 205 8.44 -14.05 -9.03
N PRO A 206 9.57 -13.44 -8.62
CA PRO A 206 10.00 -12.16 -9.16
C PRO A 206 10.07 -12.22 -10.69
N GLN A 207 9.43 -11.26 -11.36
CA GLN A 207 9.64 -11.06 -12.79
C GLN A 207 11.04 -10.49 -12.99
N GLU A 208 11.93 -11.24 -13.64
CA GLU A 208 13.22 -10.70 -14.05
C GLU A 208 12.96 -9.55 -15.04
N PRO A 209 13.64 -8.40 -14.89
CA PRO A 209 13.45 -7.28 -15.79
C PRO A 209 13.78 -7.75 -17.22
N SER A 210 12.77 -7.80 -18.07
CA SER A 210 12.93 -8.09 -19.48
C SER A 210 13.98 -7.14 -20.05
N GLN A 211 15.09 -7.69 -20.55
CA GLN A 211 15.98 -6.91 -21.39
C GLN A 211 15.15 -6.31 -22.53
N PRO A 212 15.40 -5.05 -22.93
CA PRO A 212 14.69 -4.47 -24.06
C PRO A 212 15.02 -5.27 -25.33
N GLU A 213 14.08 -6.11 -25.74
CA GLU A 213 14.07 -6.74 -27.06
C GLU A 213 14.16 -5.65 -28.15
N PRO A 214 15.04 -5.81 -29.16
CA PRO A 214 15.10 -4.88 -30.28
C PRO A 214 13.75 -4.91 -31.00
N SER A 215 13.02 -3.79 -30.99
CA SER A 215 11.77 -3.68 -31.75
C SER A 215 12.07 -3.77 -33.25
N GLU A 216 11.70 -4.90 -33.85
CA GLU A 216 11.74 -5.12 -35.28
C GLU A 216 10.64 -4.28 -35.96
N ASN A 217 11.05 -3.22 -36.65
CA ASN A 217 10.17 -2.33 -37.39
C ASN A 217 9.51 -3.06 -38.57
N LYS A 218 8.19 -3.31 -38.50
CA LYS A 218 7.36 -3.55 -39.69
C LYS A 218 6.57 -2.28 -40.07
N PRO A 219 6.63 -1.81 -41.32
CA PRO A 219 5.98 -0.58 -41.73
C PRO A 219 4.46 -0.82 -41.91
N LYS A 220 3.64 0.04 -41.28
CA LYS A 220 2.20 0.12 -41.56
C LYS A 220 1.96 1.04 -42.77
N LYS A 221 1.21 0.52 -43.74
CA LYS A 221 0.73 1.25 -44.93
C LYS A 221 -0.18 2.41 -44.53
N SER A 222 0.02 3.49 -45.28
CA SER A 222 -0.69 4.77 -45.26
C SER A 222 -2.17 4.68 -45.63
N ILE A 223 -3.01 5.43 -44.90
CA ILE A 223 -4.22 6.05 -45.45
C ILE A 223 -4.04 7.56 -45.38
N SER A 224 -4.24 8.17 -46.54
CA SER A 224 -4.07 9.58 -46.88
C SER A 224 -5.24 10.45 -46.42
N SER A 225 -4.94 11.63 -45.87
CA SER A 225 -5.71 12.85 -46.15
C SER A 225 -4.81 14.09 -46.02
N ASN A 226 -4.68 14.81 -47.14
CA ASN A 226 -4.25 16.22 -47.28
C ASN A 226 -5.11 17.12 -46.38
N SER A 227 -4.78 18.35 -45.94
CA SER A 227 -3.69 19.32 -46.13
C SER A 227 -4.03 20.46 -45.14
N SER A 228 -3.11 21.07 -44.39
CA SER A 228 -2.44 22.30 -44.81
C SER A 228 -1.61 22.88 -43.63
N SER A 229 -0.51 23.51 -44.01
CA SER A 229 0.59 24.05 -43.23
C SER A 229 0.24 25.19 -42.26
N LYS A 230 0.84 25.18 -41.06
CA LYS A 230 1.57 26.34 -40.48
C LYS A 230 2.57 25.86 -39.42
N SER A 231 3.77 26.41 -39.51
CA SER A 231 5.04 26.00 -38.91
C SER A 231 5.07 26.07 -37.38
N LYS A 232 5.68 25.05 -36.77
CA LYS A 232 5.97 24.92 -35.34
C LYS A 232 7.00 25.96 -34.90
N ALA A 233 6.60 26.85 -33.99
CA ALA A 233 7.51 27.75 -33.28
C ALA A 233 8.24 26.97 -32.18
N VAL A 234 9.56 26.81 -32.33
CA VAL A 234 10.42 26.28 -31.27
C VAL A 234 10.74 27.42 -30.28
N PRO A 235 10.47 27.26 -28.98
CA PRO A 235 10.74 28.29 -28.00
C PRO A 235 12.25 28.55 -27.84
N ARG A 236 12.60 29.81 -27.60
CA ARG A 236 13.96 30.40 -27.74
C ARG A 236 15.05 29.90 -26.79
N TRP A 237 14.77 28.95 -25.90
CA TRP A 237 15.75 28.35 -24.98
C TRP A 237 16.37 27.05 -25.52
N LEU A 238 15.89 26.54 -26.66
CA LEU A 238 16.33 25.28 -27.25
C LEU A 238 17.43 25.42 -28.32
N LYS A 239 18.15 26.55 -28.36
CA LYS A 239 19.29 26.79 -29.26
C LYS A 239 20.56 27.03 -28.45
N LEU A 240 21.18 25.95 -27.99
CA LEU A 240 22.56 25.96 -27.49
C LEU A 240 23.36 24.82 -28.10
N ASN A 241 24.54 25.19 -28.61
CA ASN A 241 25.62 24.38 -29.14
C ASN A 241 25.52 23.93 -30.61
N SER A 242 26.36 24.55 -31.44
CA SER A 242 27.21 23.80 -32.37
C SER A 242 28.52 24.59 -32.52
N SER A 243 29.59 23.92 -32.12
CA SER A 243 31.02 24.24 -32.17
C SER A 243 31.50 25.55 -32.79
N ARG A 244 32.30 26.28 -32.00
CA ARG A 244 33.58 26.80 -32.49
C ARG A 244 34.67 26.26 -31.58
N TYR A 245 35.54 25.45 -32.16
CA TYR A 245 36.83 25.10 -31.57
C TYR A 245 37.62 26.39 -31.35
N LEU A 246 38.09 26.61 -30.12
CA LEU A 246 39.11 27.61 -29.81
C LEU A 246 40.31 26.83 -29.26
N VAL A 247 41.39 26.90 -30.02
CA VAL A 247 42.70 26.32 -29.70
C VAL A 247 43.19 26.95 -28.40
N LEU A 248 43.40 26.15 -27.36
CA LEU A 248 44.10 26.55 -26.14
C LEU A 248 45.60 26.58 -26.43
N HIS A 249 46.17 27.78 -26.55
CA HIS A 249 47.61 27.95 -26.46
C HIS A 249 47.98 27.96 -24.98
N LEU A 250 48.57 26.86 -24.49
CA LEU A 250 49.25 26.83 -23.19
C LEU A 250 50.52 27.67 -23.31
N THR A 251 50.62 28.75 -22.55
CA THR A 251 51.91 29.37 -22.21
C THR A 251 52.22 29.04 -20.77
N VAL A 252 53.20 28.16 -20.59
CA VAL A 252 53.90 27.95 -19.32
C VAL A 252 54.85 29.13 -19.12
N SER A 253 54.71 29.85 -18.02
CA SER A 253 55.78 30.71 -17.49
C SER A 253 56.08 30.26 -16.06
N ASP A 254 57.29 29.75 -15.91
CA ASP A 254 57.92 29.25 -14.69
C ASP A 254 58.54 30.44 -13.92
N ARG A 255 58.51 30.34 -12.59
CA ARG A 255 59.48 30.84 -11.60
C ARG A 255 59.78 32.33 -11.43
N ASP A 256 59.50 32.80 -10.22
CA ASP A 256 60.46 33.10 -9.13
C ASP A 256 60.05 34.35 -8.34
N GLY A 257 60.15 34.30 -7.00
CA GLY A 257 60.04 35.51 -6.18
C GLY A 257 59.62 35.32 -4.72
N LEU A 258 60.53 34.78 -3.91
CA LEU A 258 60.56 34.92 -2.45
C LEU A 258 60.53 36.39 -2.01
N THR A 259 59.70 36.75 -1.01
CA THR A 259 60.00 37.76 0.06
C THR A 259 58.83 37.74 1.06
N VAL A 260 58.94 37.12 2.24
CA VAL A 260 59.51 37.58 3.52
C VAL A 260 59.01 38.96 4.01
N ASN A 261 58.12 38.86 5.01
CA ASN A 261 57.71 39.79 6.09
C ASN A 261 58.75 40.86 6.52
N PRO A 262 58.34 41.99 7.18
CA PRO A 262 58.07 41.91 8.62
C PRO A 262 57.10 42.92 9.29
N ARG A 263 56.61 42.44 10.44
CA ARG A 263 56.06 43.09 11.65
C ARG A 263 54.63 43.64 11.61
#